data_AF-A0A930ZQ36-F1
#
_entry.id   AF-A0A930ZQ36-F1
#
_cell.length_a   1.000
_cell.length_b   1.000
_cell.length_c   1.000
_cell.angle_alpha   90.00
_cell.angle_beta   90.00
_cell.angle_gamma   90.00
#
_symmetry.space_group_name_H-M   'P 1'
#
loop_
_entity.id
_entity.type
_entity.pdbx_description
1 polymer ?
#
loop_
_entity_poly.entity_id
_entity_poly.type
_entity_poly.pdbx_seq_one_letter_code
_entity_poly.pdbx_strand_id
1 'polypeptide(L)'
;MEQQVRKVSDKWIKASVLAGLWAGVEIIAGSFLHNLKIPFSGTFLTLISIVLVIGFFQIWPKFGIIWRAGLITALMKSISPSSVILGPMIAIAIEGFIMEFAIRVSGRNIFGYISAGMLTMVGILLHKVVRLYLLYGWDIFLIYEEMFNFATRNFEFLHTQPMRAVLMLFVIYALFGALAALLGYKLGQKAKFEQLREISFSSESKNDIWDKPSEEISYSTRFLIMLVVLIPLLLFGLNNLTLIPALIITIPWFVFVFWRYHHALRQLKKWIFWMQLVIILILAFFFSKTVETGLEGRLIALSYGVIMILRALVVVTGFAALSTELRAPLMQRLFFRSGFRQLYLSVNHAFGILPMVISSFTTARQFIIHPARSIVASLRYVNSWHLHLVRLIDDDLTS
;
A
#
# COMPACT_ATOMS: atom_id res chain seq x y z
N MET A 1 -22.37 -9.40 -32.40
CA MET A 1 -22.30 -8.41 -31.30
C MET A 1 -21.57 -8.94 -30.06
N GLU A 2 -21.48 -10.26 -29.83
CA GLU A 2 -20.75 -10.85 -28.69
C GLU A 2 -19.21 -10.85 -28.82
N GLN A 3 -18.65 -10.78 -30.03
CA GLN A 3 -17.19 -10.77 -30.24
C GLN A 3 -16.49 -9.47 -29.78
N GLN A 4 -17.18 -8.31 -29.78
CA GLN A 4 -16.63 -7.07 -29.23
C GLN A 4 -16.56 -7.05 -27.70
N VAL A 5 -17.30 -7.95 -27.03
CA VAL A 5 -17.46 -7.98 -25.56
C VAL A 5 -16.32 -8.72 -24.87
N ARG A 6 -15.51 -9.52 -25.59
CA ARG A 6 -14.38 -10.28 -25.01
C ARG A 6 -13.04 -9.54 -25.00
N LYS A 7 -12.88 -8.40 -25.70
CA LYS A 7 -11.57 -7.77 -25.86
C LYS A 7 -11.21 -6.87 -24.67
N VAL A 8 -10.21 -7.29 -23.86
CA VAL A 8 -9.62 -6.42 -22.82
C VAL A 8 -9.02 -5.18 -23.48
N SER A 9 -9.28 -3.99 -22.94
CA SER A 9 -8.78 -2.76 -23.58
C SER A 9 -7.25 -2.67 -23.47
N ASP A 10 -6.59 -2.11 -24.51
CA ASP A 10 -5.13 -1.91 -24.54
C ASP A 10 -4.58 -1.27 -23.26
N LYS A 11 -5.33 -0.31 -22.69
CA LYS A 11 -4.94 0.37 -21.44
C LYS A 11 -4.86 -0.59 -20.25
N TRP A 12 -5.76 -1.56 -20.17
CA TRP A 12 -5.81 -2.56 -19.12
C TRP A 12 -4.72 -3.62 -19.30
N ILE A 13 -4.41 -4.02 -20.53
CA ILE A 13 -3.28 -4.91 -20.82
C ILE A 13 -1.96 -4.24 -20.41
N LYS A 14 -1.75 -2.98 -20.79
CA LYS A 14 -0.55 -2.21 -20.39
C LYS A 14 -0.47 -2.00 -18.89
N ALA A 15 -1.60 -1.75 -18.23
CA ALA A 15 -1.67 -1.67 -16.78
C ALA A 15 -1.31 -2.99 -16.12
N SER A 16 -1.69 -4.13 -16.71
CA SER A 16 -1.33 -5.47 -16.23
C SER A 16 0.19 -5.70 -16.29
N VAL A 17 0.84 -5.24 -17.37
CA VAL A 17 2.31 -5.30 -17.51
C VAL A 17 3.01 -4.47 -16.43
N LEU A 18 2.60 -3.20 -16.28
CA LEU A 18 3.14 -2.35 -15.22
C LEU A 18 2.87 -2.94 -13.84
N ALA A 19 1.68 -3.48 -13.62
CA ALA A 19 1.29 -4.04 -12.33
C ALA A 19 2.07 -5.29 -11.97
N GLY A 20 2.34 -6.19 -12.92
CA GLY A 20 3.18 -7.36 -12.73
C GLY A 20 4.62 -6.95 -12.39
N LEU A 21 5.16 -5.96 -13.09
CA LEU A 21 6.49 -5.40 -12.80
C LEU A 21 6.54 -4.79 -11.39
N TRP A 22 5.57 -3.92 -11.06
CA TRP A 22 5.48 -3.25 -9.77
C TRP A 22 5.26 -4.25 -8.63
N ALA A 23 4.35 -5.22 -8.78
CA ALA A 23 4.10 -6.28 -7.81
C ALA A 23 5.33 -7.17 -7.60
N GLY A 24 6.05 -7.51 -8.67
CA GLY A 24 7.30 -8.27 -8.59
C GLY A 24 8.35 -7.55 -7.74
N VAL A 25 8.58 -6.26 -7.98
CA VAL A 25 9.48 -5.45 -7.14
C VAL A 25 8.99 -5.40 -5.69
N GLU A 26 7.70 -5.16 -5.48
CA GLU A 26 7.08 -5.03 -4.17
C GLU A 26 7.14 -6.33 -3.34
N ILE A 27 7.18 -7.49 -4.01
CA ILE A 27 7.37 -8.80 -3.38
C ILE A 27 8.85 -9.06 -3.11
N ILE A 28 9.73 -8.86 -4.11
CA ILE A 28 11.17 -9.15 -3.99
C ILE A 28 11.87 -8.16 -3.06
N ALA A 29 11.79 -6.86 -3.36
CA ALA A 29 12.41 -5.83 -2.54
C ALA A 29 11.74 -5.74 -1.17
N GLY A 30 10.41 -5.90 -1.10
CA GLY A 30 9.67 -5.87 0.15
C GLY A 30 10.09 -6.99 1.10
N SER A 31 10.12 -8.24 0.63
CA SER A 31 10.56 -9.37 1.44
C SER A 31 12.02 -9.22 1.89
N PHE A 32 12.91 -8.75 1.02
CA PHE A 32 14.31 -8.51 1.36
C PHE A 32 14.49 -7.43 2.43
N LEU A 33 13.84 -6.26 2.28
CA LEU A 33 13.92 -5.17 3.26
C LEU A 33 13.35 -5.58 4.61
N HIS A 34 12.25 -6.35 4.62
CA HIS A 34 11.68 -6.88 5.85
C HIS A 34 12.59 -7.91 6.51
N ASN A 35 13.25 -8.77 5.74
CA ASN A 35 14.21 -9.75 6.26
C ASN A 35 15.44 -9.08 6.89
N LEU A 36 15.91 -7.96 6.31
CA LEU A 36 17.00 -7.16 6.88
C LEU A 36 16.56 -6.22 8.02
N LYS A 37 15.26 -6.16 8.35
CA LYS A 37 14.67 -5.24 9.35
C LYS A 37 15.07 -3.77 9.12
N ILE A 38 15.22 -3.36 7.87
CA ILE A 38 15.62 -1.99 7.52
C ILE A 38 14.49 -1.03 7.92
N PRO A 39 14.74 0.00 8.74
CA PRO A 39 13.72 0.97 9.11
C PRO A 39 13.23 1.74 7.87
N PHE A 40 11.97 2.18 7.90
CA PHE A 40 11.34 2.91 6.78
C PHE A 40 11.25 2.14 5.45
N SER A 41 11.19 0.79 5.49
CA SER A 41 11.11 -0.04 4.26
C SER A 41 10.01 0.43 3.30
N GLY A 42 8.85 0.84 3.83
CA GLY A 42 7.76 1.37 3.01
C GLY A 42 8.12 2.64 2.23
N THR A 43 8.88 3.56 2.84
CA THR A 43 9.36 4.78 2.15
C THR A 43 10.31 4.41 0.99
N PHE A 44 11.19 3.43 1.19
CA PHE A 44 12.07 2.93 0.13
C PHE A 44 11.31 2.27 -1.01
N LEU A 45 10.31 1.44 -0.69
CA LEU A 45 9.46 0.79 -1.68
C LEU A 45 8.70 1.80 -2.55
N THR A 46 8.16 2.86 -1.96
CA THR A 46 7.55 3.93 -2.74
C THR A 46 8.57 4.61 -3.65
N LEU A 47 9.76 4.94 -3.16
CA LEU A 47 10.77 5.60 -4.01
C LEU A 47 11.08 4.76 -5.24
N ILE A 48 11.23 3.45 -5.07
CA ILE A 48 11.41 2.50 -6.17
C ILE A 48 10.17 2.49 -7.09
N SER A 49 8.97 2.50 -6.50
CA SER A 49 7.69 2.54 -7.24
C SER A 49 7.56 3.78 -8.10
N ILE A 50 7.93 4.97 -7.58
CA ILE A 50 7.95 6.23 -8.33
C ILE A 50 8.91 6.14 -9.51
N VAL A 51 10.15 5.67 -9.29
CA VAL A 51 11.15 5.50 -10.35
C VAL A 51 10.63 4.56 -11.44
N LEU A 52 10.07 3.41 -11.05
CA LEU A 52 9.55 2.38 -11.93
C LEU A 52 8.35 2.85 -12.74
N VAL A 53 7.36 3.45 -12.09
CA VAL A 53 6.12 3.92 -12.73
C VAL A 53 6.38 5.08 -13.69
N ILE A 54 7.18 6.07 -13.27
CA ILE A 54 7.53 7.21 -14.13
C ILE A 54 8.43 6.73 -15.28
N GLY A 55 9.35 5.80 -15.04
CA GLY A 55 10.19 5.21 -16.07
C GLY A 55 9.38 4.45 -17.11
N PHE A 56 8.44 3.61 -16.67
CA PHE A 56 7.49 2.93 -17.55
C PHE A 56 6.64 3.91 -18.36
N PHE A 57 6.17 4.99 -17.75
CA PHE A 57 5.35 5.99 -18.42
C PHE A 57 6.08 6.71 -19.57
N GLN A 58 7.43 6.73 -19.58
CA GLN A 58 8.20 7.25 -20.72
C GLN A 58 8.07 6.37 -21.98
N ILE A 59 7.84 5.07 -21.78
CA ILE A 59 7.63 4.09 -22.86
C ILE A 59 6.20 4.24 -23.40
N TRP A 60 5.19 4.22 -22.53
CA TRP A 60 3.77 4.39 -22.91
C TRP A 60 3.10 5.58 -22.20
N PRO A 61 3.21 6.81 -22.74
CA PRO A 61 2.67 8.02 -22.12
C PRO A 61 1.16 8.18 -22.38
N LYS A 62 0.37 7.18 -21.94
CA LYS A 62 -1.10 7.17 -22.05
C LYS A 62 -1.74 7.29 -20.66
N PHE A 63 -2.63 8.28 -20.51
CA PHE A 63 -3.40 8.43 -19.28
C PHE A 63 -4.28 7.21 -19.00
N GLY A 64 -4.36 6.89 -17.72
CA GLY A 64 -5.19 5.87 -17.15
C GLY A 64 -4.48 4.56 -16.88
N ILE A 65 -3.22 4.40 -17.30
CA ILE A 65 -2.46 3.17 -17.05
C ILE A 65 -2.01 3.11 -15.58
N ILE A 66 -1.58 4.24 -15.00
CA ILE A 66 -0.89 4.25 -13.70
C ILE A 66 -1.84 3.87 -12.56
N TRP A 67 -3.01 4.52 -12.46
CA TRP A 67 -3.96 4.22 -11.38
C TRP A 67 -4.52 2.78 -11.48
N ARG A 68 -4.72 2.29 -12.72
CA ARG A 68 -5.15 0.90 -12.96
C ARG A 68 -4.07 -0.07 -12.50
N ALA A 69 -2.81 0.22 -12.82
CA ALA A 69 -1.70 -0.61 -12.41
C ALA A 69 -1.56 -0.63 -10.88
N GLY A 70 -1.65 0.52 -10.20
CA GLY A 70 -1.63 0.58 -8.73
C GLY A 70 -2.76 -0.22 -8.08
N LEU A 71 -3.97 -0.17 -8.66
CA LEU A 71 -5.08 -1.01 -8.21
C LEU A 71 -4.79 -2.51 -8.41
N ILE A 72 -4.32 -2.92 -9.59
CA ILE A 72 -3.97 -4.31 -9.87
C ILE A 72 -2.84 -4.79 -8.96
N THR A 73 -1.79 -3.99 -8.75
CA THR A 73 -0.66 -4.31 -7.85
C THR A 73 -1.12 -4.48 -6.41
N ALA A 74 -1.99 -3.60 -5.90
CA ALA A 74 -2.58 -3.74 -4.58
C ALA A 74 -3.36 -5.05 -4.45
N LEU A 75 -4.12 -5.43 -5.47
CA LEU A 75 -4.87 -6.69 -5.50
C LEU A 75 -3.95 -7.90 -5.55
N MET A 76 -2.86 -7.86 -6.33
CA MET A 76 -1.85 -8.92 -6.33
C MET A 76 -1.18 -9.08 -4.96
N LYS A 77 -0.93 -7.97 -4.26
CA LYS A 77 -0.40 -7.99 -2.88
C LYS A 77 -1.36 -8.68 -1.91
N SER A 78 -2.68 -8.56 -2.11
CA SER A 78 -3.72 -9.21 -1.27
C SER A 78 -3.61 -10.74 -1.22
N ILE A 79 -3.16 -11.34 -2.32
CA ILE A 79 -3.03 -12.79 -2.50
C ILE A 79 -1.67 -13.28 -1.98
N SER A 80 -0.70 -12.37 -1.76
CA SER A 80 0.60 -12.72 -1.16
C SER A 80 0.42 -13.21 0.29
N PRO A 81 1.16 -14.23 0.74
CA PRO A 81 1.00 -14.89 2.06
C PRO A 81 1.32 -14.03 3.30
N SER A 82 1.44 -12.70 3.18
CA SER A 82 1.71 -11.80 4.31
C SER A 82 0.52 -11.65 5.26
N SER A 83 0.76 -11.45 6.56
CA SER A 83 -0.31 -11.44 7.57
C SER A 83 -1.02 -10.08 7.76
N VAL A 84 -0.43 -8.95 7.35
CA VAL A 84 -1.09 -7.62 7.38
C VAL A 84 -1.05 -7.00 5.98
N ILE A 85 -2.17 -7.07 5.26
CA ILE A 85 -2.16 -6.77 3.83
C ILE A 85 -2.92 -5.49 3.50
N LEU A 86 -3.99 -5.19 4.23
CA LEU A 86 -4.87 -4.07 3.92
C LEU A 86 -4.15 -2.71 3.91
N GLY A 87 -3.26 -2.47 4.89
CA GLY A 87 -2.49 -1.23 4.96
C GLY A 87 -1.61 -0.98 3.73
N PRO A 88 -0.66 -1.89 3.41
CA PRO A 88 0.14 -1.80 2.18
C PRO A 88 -0.70 -1.73 0.90
N MET A 89 -1.82 -2.45 0.80
CA MET A 89 -2.72 -2.39 -0.36
C MET A 89 -3.28 -0.99 -0.59
N ILE A 90 -3.80 -0.36 0.48
CA ILE A 90 -4.34 1.00 0.42
C ILE A 90 -3.25 1.99 0.02
N ALA A 91 -2.04 1.85 0.59
CA ALA A 91 -0.90 2.70 0.25
C ALA A 91 -0.55 2.64 -1.24
N ILE A 92 -0.34 1.44 -1.80
CA ILE A 92 -0.01 1.23 -3.23
C ILE A 92 -1.09 1.79 -4.15
N ALA A 93 -2.36 1.56 -3.81
CA ALA A 93 -3.48 2.10 -4.59
C ALA A 93 -3.47 3.64 -4.59
N ILE A 94 -3.29 4.26 -3.40
CA ILE A 94 -3.18 5.72 -3.26
C ILE A 94 -1.99 6.27 -4.06
N GLU A 95 -0.83 5.60 -4.02
CA GLU A 95 0.35 6.00 -4.81
C GLU A 95 0.02 6.07 -6.31
N GLY A 96 -0.63 5.04 -6.85
CA GLY A 96 -1.06 5.01 -8.25
C GLY A 96 -2.07 6.11 -8.61
N PHE A 97 -3.03 6.40 -7.73
CA PHE A 97 -3.98 7.49 -7.93
C PHE A 97 -3.33 8.87 -7.88
N ILE A 98 -2.45 9.11 -6.89
CA ILE A 98 -1.75 10.40 -6.74
C ILE A 98 -0.85 10.65 -7.95
N MET A 99 -0.05 9.66 -8.38
CA MET A 99 0.83 9.80 -9.54
C MET A 99 0.04 10.09 -10.82
N GLU A 100 -1.04 9.35 -11.07
CA GLU A 100 -1.90 9.59 -12.24
C GLU A 100 -2.52 10.99 -12.20
N PHE A 101 -3.07 11.39 -11.05
CA PHE A 101 -3.69 12.69 -10.87
C PHE A 101 -2.71 13.83 -11.11
N ALA A 102 -1.52 13.77 -10.50
CA ALA A 102 -0.49 14.77 -10.64
C ALA A 102 -0.02 14.93 -12.09
N ILE A 103 0.21 13.82 -12.81
CA ILE A 103 0.63 13.86 -14.23
C ILE A 103 -0.50 14.39 -15.13
N ARG A 104 -1.77 14.10 -14.82
CA ARG A 104 -2.91 14.65 -15.57
C ARG A 104 -3.03 16.16 -15.43
N VAL A 105 -2.87 16.68 -14.21
CA VAL A 105 -3.02 18.11 -13.92
C VAL A 105 -1.83 18.90 -14.46
N SER A 106 -0.61 18.46 -14.18
CA SER A 106 0.63 19.18 -14.55
C SER A 106 1.11 18.87 -15.99
N GLY A 107 0.53 17.86 -16.64
CA GLY A 107 0.83 17.45 -18.00
C GLY A 107 1.99 16.45 -18.13
N ARG A 108 2.21 15.97 -19.36
CA ARG A 108 3.23 14.96 -19.72
C ARG A 108 4.61 15.62 -19.96
N ASN A 109 5.07 16.39 -18.99
CA ASN A 109 6.35 17.09 -19.02
C ASN A 109 7.16 16.79 -17.74
N ILE A 110 8.39 17.27 -17.67
CA ILE A 110 9.27 17.03 -16.53
C ILE A 110 8.69 17.55 -15.21
N PHE A 111 7.98 18.69 -15.24
CA PHE A 111 7.31 19.25 -14.07
C PHE A 111 6.17 18.35 -13.59
N GLY A 112 5.42 17.74 -14.51
CA GLY A 112 4.40 16.76 -14.18
C GLY A 112 4.96 15.54 -13.48
N TYR A 113 6.06 14.99 -13.97
CA TYR A 113 6.73 13.86 -13.33
C TYR A 113 7.29 14.20 -11.95
N ILE A 114 7.95 15.36 -11.82
CA ILE A 114 8.46 15.86 -10.53
C ILE A 114 7.32 16.04 -9.53
N SER A 115 6.23 16.70 -9.94
CA SER A 115 5.05 16.92 -9.09
C SER A 115 4.43 15.60 -8.64
N ALA A 116 4.38 14.60 -9.52
CA ALA A 116 3.90 13.26 -9.19
C ALA A 116 4.75 12.59 -8.12
N GLY A 117 6.08 12.64 -8.26
CA GLY A 117 6.99 12.09 -7.25
C GLY A 117 6.87 12.80 -5.90
N MET A 118 6.86 14.14 -5.90
CA MET A 118 6.70 14.97 -4.69
C MET A 118 5.40 14.65 -3.96
N LEU A 119 4.26 14.73 -4.66
CA LEU A 119 2.93 14.51 -4.08
C LEU A 119 2.75 13.08 -3.60
N THR A 120 3.35 12.09 -4.27
CA THR A 120 3.26 10.69 -3.84
C THR A 120 3.98 10.47 -2.51
N MET A 121 5.21 10.98 -2.36
CA MET A 121 5.95 10.89 -1.10
C MET A 121 5.27 11.64 0.05
N VAL A 122 4.75 12.84 -0.24
CA VAL A 122 3.93 13.59 0.72
C VAL A 122 2.66 12.81 1.07
N GLY A 123 2.01 12.20 0.08
CA GLY A 123 0.82 11.37 0.24
C GLY A 123 1.04 10.19 1.19
N ILE A 124 2.24 9.61 1.23
CA ILE A 124 2.58 8.54 2.18
C ILE A 124 2.78 9.04 3.59
N LEU A 125 3.37 10.22 3.77
CA LEU A 125 3.40 10.85 5.09
C LEU A 125 1.98 11.12 5.57
N LEU A 126 1.12 11.68 4.71
CA LEU A 126 -0.30 11.87 5.03
C LEU A 126 -0.99 10.55 5.36
N HIS A 127 -0.75 9.49 4.60
CA HIS A 127 -1.29 8.17 4.90
C HIS A 127 -0.82 7.64 6.28
N LYS A 128 0.45 7.87 6.65
CA LYS A 128 0.97 7.52 7.99
C LYS A 128 0.27 8.32 9.09
N VAL A 129 0.05 9.63 8.89
CA VAL A 129 -0.67 10.51 9.83
C VAL A 129 -2.12 10.05 9.98
N VAL A 130 -2.83 9.80 8.87
CA VAL A 130 -4.21 9.28 8.86
C VAL A 130 -4.29 7.94 9.58
N ARG A 131 -3.34 7.03 9.35
CA ARG A 131 -3.27 5.74 10.03
C ARG A 131 -3.10 5.91 11.54
N LEU A 132 -2.24 6.82 11.96
CA LEU A 132 -2.00 7.12 13.37
C LEU A 132 -3.27 7.68 14.04
N TYR A 133 -3.92 8.64 13.38
CA TYR A 133 -5.21 9.18 13.84
C TYR A 133 -6.30 8.12 13.92
N LEU A 134 -6.38 7.21 12.94
CA LEU A 134 -7.33 6.11 12.94
C LEU A 134 -7.14 5.20 14.17
N LEU A 135 -5.89 4.82 14.43
CA LEU A 135 -5.52 3.89 15.50
C LEU A 135 -5.68 4.51 16.89
N TYR A 136 -5.20 5.74 17.09
CA TYR A 136 -5.02 6.31 18.42
C TYR A 136 -5.79 7.61 18.64
N GLY A 137 -6.55 8.10 17.66
CA GLY A 137 -7.32 9.33 17.78
C GLY A 137 -6.47 10.59 17.77
N TRP A 138 -7.01 11.67 18.33
CA TRP A 138 -6.31 12.95 18.42
C TRP A 138 -5.26 12.97 19.53
N ASP A 139 -5.48 12.20 20.60
CA ASP A 139 -4.66 12.18 21.81
C ASP A 139 -3.18 11.84 21.54
N ILE A 140 -2.92 11.00 20.53
CA ILE A 140 -1.56 10.66 20.13
C ILE A 140 -0.76 11.87 19.60
N PHE A 141 -1.43 12.83 18.95
CA PHE A 141 -0.77 14.05 18.47
C PHE A 141 -0.42 14.97 19.63
N LEU A 142 -1.29 15.06 20.64
CA LEU A 142 -1.00 15.78 21.89
C LEU A 142 0.19 15.15 22.62
N ILE A 143 0.22 13.82 22.74
CA ILE A 143 1.35 13.11 23.33
C ILE A 143 2.64 13.38 22.56
N TYR A 144 2.62 13.32 21.22
CA TYR A 144 3.80 13.61 20.42
C TYR A 144 4.24 15.07 20.50
N GLU A 145 3.31 16.02 20.58
CA GLU A 145 3.62 17.42 20.82
C GLU A 145 4.35 17.61 22.16
N GLU A 146 3.84 17.02 23.24
CA GLU A 146 4.46 17.10 24.55
C GLU A 146 5.81 16.38 24.61
N MET A 147 5.95 15.23 23.95
CA MET A 147 7.24 14.55 23.82
C MET A 147 8.26 15.40 23.07
N PHE A 148 7.84 16.05 21.98
CA PHE A 148 8.70 16.95 21.21
C PHE A 148 9.13 18.15 22.06
N ASN A 149 8.18 18.79 22.75
CA ASN A 149 8.45 19.92 23.65
C ASN A 149 9.36 19.50 24.81
N PHE A 150 9.20 18.29 25.34
CA PHE A 150 10.09 17.76 26.37
C PHE A 150 11.52 17.55 25.83
N ALA A 151 11.66 17.00 24.62
CA ALA A 151 12.96 16.76 24.00
C ALA A 151 13.70 18.06 23.68
N THR A 152 13.01 19.09 23.17
CA THR A 152 13.64 20.36 22.76
C THR A 152 13.99 21.29 23.92
N ARG A 153 13.42 21.10 25.13
CA ARG A 153 13.77 21.89 26.32
C ARG A 153 15.26 21.86 26.68
N ASN A 154 15.96 20.77 26.38
CA ASN A 154 17.38 20.61 26.68
C ASN A 154 18.31 21.06 25.53
N PHE A 155 17.75 21.36 24.35
CA PHE A 155 18.52 21.79 23.18
C PHE A 155 18.25 23.28 22.92
N GLU A 156 19.03 24.15 23.56
CA GLU A 156 18.92 25.62 23.48
C GLU A 156 18.88 26.16 22.03
N PHE A 157 19.50 25.45 21.07
CA PHE A 157 19.57 25.83 19.66
C PHE A 157 18.34 25.43 18.81
N LEU A 158 17.40 24.67 19.37
CA LEU A 158 16.21 24.18 18.66
C LEU A 158 14.92 24.63 19.36
N HIS A 159 14.74 25.95 19.47
CA HIS A 159 13.42 26.57 19.71
C HIS A 159 12.53 26.46 18.46
N THR A 160 12.50 25.28 17.83
CA THR A 160 11.62 25.01 16.69
C THR A 160 10.26 24.61 17.22
N GLN A 161 9.21 25.27 16.76
CA GLN A 161 7.84 24.85 17.06
C GLN A 161 7.59 23.46 16.45
N PRO A 162 6.85 22.55 17.12
CA PRO A 162 6.57 21.19 16.63
C PRO A 162 6.10 21.15 15.17
N MET A 163 5.24 22.10 14.79
CA MET A 163 4.72 22.22 13.43
C MET A 163 5.82 22.47 12.38
N ARG A 164 6.87 23.23 12.71
CA ARG A 164 7.98 23.48 11.79
C ARG A 164 8.80 22.21 11.53
N ALA A 165 8.99 21.37 12.54
CA ALA A 165 9.67 20.09 12.38
C ALA A 165 8.86 19.14 11.48
N VAL A 166 7.54 19.10 11.64
CA VAL A 166 6.64 18.36 10.74
C VAL A 166 6.73 18.89 9.32
N LEU A 167 6.67 20.21 9.12
CA LEU A 167 6.77 20.81 7.79
C LEU A 167 8.12 20.50 7.12
N MET A 168 9.22 20.55 7.87
CA MET A 168 10.55 20.17 7.37
C MET A 168 10.58 18.71 6.88
N LEU A 169 9.95 17.79 7.62
CA LEU A 169 9.82 16.39 7.21
C LEU A 169 9.05 16.25 5.89
N PHE A 170 7.96 17.00 5.72
CA PHE A 170 7.20 17.03 4.47
C PHE A 170 8.03 17.55 3.29
N VAL A 171 8.82 18.61 3.50
CA VAL A 171 9.73 19.15 2.48
C VAL A 171 10.79 18.11 2.10
N ILE A 172 11.43 17.44 3.06
CA ILE A 172 12.43 16.41 2.81
C ILE A 172 11.83 15.25 1.99
N TYR A 173 10.63 14.79 2.33
CA TYR A 173 9.95 13.74 1.57
C TYR A 173 9.59 14.20 0.15
N ALA A 174 9.11 15.43 -0.01
CA ALA A 174 8.86 16.00 -1.33
C ALA A 174 10.13 16.03 -2.18
N LEU A 175 11.28 16.45 -1.61
CA LEU A 175 12.57 16.47 -2.30
C LEU A 175 13.00 15.06 -2.73
N PHE A 176 12.88 14.05 -1.86
CA PHE A 176 13.15 12.66 -2.26
C PHE A 176 12.22 12.18 -3.38
N GLY A 177 10.95 12.57 -3.34
CA GLY A 177 9.99 12.30 -4.40
C GLY A 177 10.38 12.92 -5.74
N ALA A 178 10.81 14.19 -5.73
CA ALA A 178 11.32 14.87 -6.91
C ALA A 178 12.55 14.17 -7.50
N LEU A 179 13.51 13.80 -6.65
CA LEU A 179 14.71 13.07 -7.07
C LEU A 179 14.36 11.70 -7.67
N ALA A 180 13.47 10.94 -7.04
CA ALA A 180 12.99 9.67 -7.57
C ALA A 180 12.30 9.83 -8.93
N ALA A 181 11.48 10.87 -9.11
CA ALA A 181 10.85 11.16 -10.39
C ALA A 181 11.85 11.52 -11.49
N LEU A 182 12.87 12.32 -11.18
CA LEU A 182 13.95 12.66 -12.11
C LEU A 182 14.74 11.42 -12.53
N LEU A 183 15.05 10.54 -11.58
CA LEU A 183 15.69 9.26 -11.86
C LEU A 183 14.81 8.38 -12.75
N GLY A 184 13.53 8.22 -12.41
CA GLY A 184 12.56 7.48 -13.22
C GLY A 184 12.48 8.00 -14.66
N TYR A 185 12.41 9.32 -14.83
CA TYR A 185 12.41 9.96 -16.15
C TYR A 185 13.67 9.64 -16.95
N LYS A 186 14.86 9.83 -16.37
CA LYS A 186 16.15 9.56 -17.04
C LYS A 186 16.30 8.08 -17.41
N LEU A 187 15.98 7.17 -16.47
CA LEU A 187 16.09 5.73 -16.69
C LEU A 187 15.06 5.22 -17.72
N GLY A 188 13.84 5.75 -17.71
CA GLY A 188 12.80 5.43 -18.68
C GLY A 188 13.18 5.86 -20.11
N GLN A 189 13.74 7.06 -20.27
CA GLN A 189 14.24 7.52 -21.57
C GLN A 189 15.39 6.66 -22.08
N LYS A 190 16.32 6.27 -21.19
CA LYS A 190 17.41 5.36 -21.52
C LYS A 190 16.89 3.98 -21.97
N ALA A 191 15.95 3.40 -21.22
CA ALA A 191 15.34 2.11 -21.56
C ALA A 191 14.59 2.17 -22.90
N LYS A 192 13.84 3.25 -23.16
CA LYS A 192 13.16 3.49 -24.43
C LYS A 192 14.14 3.57 -25.61
N PHE A 193 15.28 4.25 -25.42
CA PHE A 193 16.32 4.35 -26.44
C PHE A 193 16.98 2.98 -26.72
N GLU A 194 17.32 2.23 -25.67
CA GLU A 194 17.89 0.88 -25.82
C GLU A 194 16.92 -0.09 -26.50
N GLN A 195 15.62 -0.01 -26.21
CA GLN A 195 14.58 -0.82 -26.83
C GLN A 195 14.39 -0.54 -28.32
N LEU A 196 14.58 0.70 -28.76
CA LEU A 196 14.55 1.06 -30.18
C LEU A 196 15.78 0.53 -30.94
N ARG A 197 16.89 0.28 -30.22
CA ARG A 197 18.16 -0.16 -30.80
C ARG A 197 18.29 -1.67 -30.89
N GLU A 198 17.63 -2.41 -29.99
CA GLU A 198 17.57 -3.87 -29.99
C GLU A 198 16.20 -4.35 -30.49
N ILE A 199 15.99 -4.33 -31.82
CA ILE A 199 14.92 -5.12 -32.44
C ILE A 199 15.45 -6.56 -32.53
N SER A 200 15.44 -7.29 -31.42
CA SER A 200 15.72 -8.73 -31.41
C SER A 200 14.73 -9.44 -30.50
N PHE A 201 13.81 -10.16 -31.14
CA PHE A 201 12.88 -11.09 -30.49
C PHE A 201 13.68 -12.22 -29.84
N SER A 202 13.77 -12.23 -28.51
CA SER A 202 14.01 -13.45 -27.75
C SER A 202 12.65 -14.02 -27.33
N SER A 203 12.12 -14.88 -28.19
CA SER A 203 11.07 -15.83 -27.83
C SER A 203 11.76 -17.01 -27.16
N GLU A 204 11.52 -17.19 -25.87
CA GLU A 204 11.28 -18.49 -25.21
C GLU A 204 11.40 -18.30 -23.69
N SER A 205 10.25 -18.23 -23.02
CA SER A 205 10.16 -18.59 -21.61
C SER A 205 9.24 -19.79 -21.54
N LYS A 206 9.81 -20.92 -21.11
CA LYS A 206 9.10 -22.18 -20.95
C LYS A 206 7.90 -22.00 -20.02
N ASN A 207 6.78 -22.57 -20.44
CA ASN A 207 5.55 -22.69 -19.67
C ASN A 207 5.79 -23.49 -18.38
N ASP A 208 6.12 -22.81 -17.29
CA ASP A 208 5.80 -23.31 -15.95
C ASP A 208 4.58 -22.54 -15.45
N ILE A 209 3.42 -23.04 -15.89
CA ILE A 209 2.12 -22.66 -15.36
C ILE A 209 2.09 -23.18 -13.92
N TRP A 210 2.39 -22.30 -12.96
CA TRP A 210 2.05 -22.56 -11.58
C TRP A 210 0.54 -22.76 -11.49
N ASP A 211 0.16 -23.85 -10.85
CA ASP A 211 -1.22 -24.25 -10.63
C ASP A 211 -2.06 -23.08 -10.13
N LYS A 212 -3.24 -22.94 -10.75
CA LYS A 212 -4.33 -22.08 -10.26
C LYS A 212 -4.49 -22.37 -8.75
N PRO A 213 -4.63 -21.35 -7.88
CA PRO A 213 -5.00 -21.60 -6.49
C PRO A 213 -6.36 -22.29 -6.48
N SER A 214 -6.36 -23.62 -6.35
CA SER A 214 -7.50 -24.50 -6.25
C SER A 214 -7.88 -24.65 -4.80
N GLU A 215 -8.37 -23.57 -4.19
CA GLU A 215 -9.20 -23.70 -3.01
C GLU A 215 -10.47 -22.90 -3.23
N GLU A 216 -11.54 -23.64 -3.54
CA GLU A 216 -12.91 -23.16 -3.42
C GLU A 216 -13.18 -22.91 -1.95
N ILE A 217 -12.91 -21.68 -1.51
CA ILE A 217 -13.37 -21.26 -0.20
C ILE A 217 -14.59 -20.36 -0.39
N SER A 218 -15.72 -20.88 0.08
CA SER A 218 -17.02 -20.21 0.07
C SER A 218 -17.03 -19.06 1.08
N TYR A 219 -17.21 -17.82 0.63
CA TYR A 219 -17.42 -16.68 1.53
C TYR A 219 -18.61 -15.80 1.13
N SER A 220 -19.07 -15.00 2.09
CA SER A 220 -20.36 -14.31 2.09
C SER A 220 -20.20 -12.79 2.05
N THR A 221 -20.71 -12.16 0.99
CA THR A 221 -20.69 -10.71 0.71
C THR A 221 -21.35 -9.83 1.78
N ARG A 222 -22.21 -10.41 2.63
CA ARG A 222 -22.95 -9.67 3.67
C ARG A 222 -22.04 -9.18 4.82
N PHE A 223 -21.01 -9.96 5.19
CA PHE A 223 -20.14 -9.60 6.30
C PHE A 223 -19.17 -8.47 5.96
N LEU A 224 -18.75 -8.35 4.69
CA LEU A 224 -17.94 -7.23 4.23
C LEU A 224 -18.66 -5.89 4.45
N ILE A 225 -19.91 -5.79 3.99
CA ILE A 225 -20.71 -4.55 4.12
C ILE A 225 -20.89 -4.20 5.60
N MET A 226 -21.21 -5.20 6.43
CA MET A 226 -21.32 -5.00 7.88
C MET A 226 -20.02 -4.48 8.49
N LEU A 227 -18.85 -5.04 8.15
CA LEU A 227 -17.56 -4.58 8.67
C LEU A 227 -17.24 -3.14 8.23
N VAL A 228 -17.51 -2.79 6.97
CA VAL A 228 -17.27 -1.45 6.41
C VAL A 228 -18.10 -0.39 7.14
N VAL A 229 -19.31 -0.72 7.59
CA VAL A 229 -20.18 0.20 8.35
C VAL A 229 -19.86 0.20 9.84
N LEU A 230 -19.60 -0.98 10.42
CA LEU A 230 -19.44 -1.14 11.87
C LEU A 230 -18.12 -0.56 12.38
N ILE A 231 -17.03 -0.65 11.60
CA ILE A 231 -15.72 -0.08 12.00
C ILE A 231 -15.81 1.45 12.20
N PRO A 232 -16.28 2.26 11.22
CA PRO A 232 -16.47 3.70 11.43
C PRO A 232 -17.39 4.03 12.60
N LEU A 233 -18.48 3.27 12.78
CA LEU A 233 -19.43 3.50 13.87
C LEU A 233 -18.77 3.29 15.25
N LEU A 234 -18.00 2.22 15.42
CA LEU A 234 -17.26 1.94 16.65
C LEU A 234 -16.19 3.01 16.92
N LEU A 235 -15.49 3.46 15.89
CA LEU A 235 -14.50 4.53 16.01
C LEU A 235 -15.12 5.86 16.40
N PHE A 236 -16.30 6.17 15.84
CA PHE A 236 -17.07 7.34 16.22
C PHE A 236 -17.54 7.26 17.67
N GLY A 237 -18.01 6.09 18.12
CA GLY A 237 -18.35 5.84 19.52
C GLY A 237 -17.15 6.05 20.45
N LEU A 238 -16.01 5.41 20.16
CA LEU A 238 -14.80 5.52 20.97
C LEU A 238 -14.21 6.93 21.05
N ASN A 239 -14.54 7.81 20.10
CA ASN A 239 -14.07 9.19 20.13
C ASN A 239 -14.87 10.08 21.08
N ASN A 240 -16.11 9.72 21.42
CA ASN A 240 -17.03 10.57 22.17
C ASN A 240 -17.44 9.97 23.54
N LEU A 241 -17.11 8.70 23.79
CA LEU A 241 -17.55 7.97 24.97
C LEU A 241 -16.46 7.95 26.06
N THR A 242 -16.91 7.99 27.32
CA THR A 242 -16.05 7.69 28.48
C THR A 242 -15.73 6.19 28.55
N LEU A 243 -14.81 5.81 29.44
CA LEU A 243 -14.25 4.46 29.50
C LEU A 243 -15.32 3.35 29.64
N ILE A 244 -16.34 3.55 30.48
CA ILE A 244 -17.34 2.51 30.76
C ILE A 244 -18.23 2.23 29.53
N PRO A 245 -18.88 3.22 28.90
CA PRO A 245 -19.60 2.99 27.64
C PRO A 245 -18.71 2.49 26.49
N ALA A 246 -17.44 2.92 26.43
CA ALA A 246 -16.48 2.44 25.45
C ALA A 246 -16.21 0.93 25.57
N LEU A 247 -16.13 0.39 26.79
CA LEU A 247 -16.02 -1.05 27.02
C LEU A 247 -17.30 -1.79 26.62
N ILE A 248 -18.47 -1.27 26.99
CA ILE A 248 -19.76 -1.90 26.69
C ILE A 248 -19.95 -2.09 25.17
N ILE A 249 -19.58 -1.10 24.36
CA ILE A 249 -19.74 -1.17 22.90
C ILE A 249 -18.66 -2.02 22.21
N THR A 250 -17.45 -2.10 22.77
CA THR A 250 -16.31 -2.82 22.14
C THR A 250 -16.22 -4.29 22.52
N ILE A 251 -16.70 -4.70 23.69
CA ILE A 251 -16.70 -6.12 24.11
C ILE A 251 -17.47 -7.00 23.11
N PRO A 252 -18.72 -6.67 22.69
CA PRO A 252 -19.44 -7.45 21.69
C PRO A 252 -18.70 -7.56 20.36
N TRP A 253 -18.04 -6.48 19.93
CA TRP A 253 -17.21 -6.47 18.73
C TRP A 253 -16.06 -7.48 18.84
N PHE A 254 -15.31 -7.47 19.94
CA PHE A 254 -14.21 -8.41 20.12
C PHE A 254 -14.70 -9.85 20.17
N VAL A 255 -15.79 -10.13 20.90
CA VAL A 255 -16.40 -11.47 20.94
C VAL A 255 -16.75 -11.95 19.52
N PHE A 256 -17.41 -11.11 18.72
CA PHE A 256 -17.76 -11.41 17.33
C PHE A 256 -16.53 -11.72 16.48
N VAL A 257 -15.50 -10.86 16.53
CA VAL A 257 -14.31 -11.01 15.68
C VAL A 257 -13.45 -12.20 16.11
N PHE A 258 -13.31 -12.45 17.42
CA PHE A 258 -12.60 -13.62 17.94
C PHE A 258 -13.28 -14.92 17.57
N TRP A 259 -14.61 -15.00 17.63
CA TRP A 259 -15.34 -16.21 17.28
C TRP A 259 -15.24 -16.51 15.78
N ARG A 260 -15.46 -15.51 14.93
CA ARG A 260 -15.55 -15.70 13.47
C ARG A 260 -14.19 -15.73 12.76
N TYR A 261 -13.26 -14.84 13.13
CA TYR A 261 -12.01 -14.61 12.42
C TYR A 261 -10.77 -15.05 13.22
N HIS A 262 -10.91 -16.06 14.08
CA HIS A 262 -9.85 -16.52 14.99
C HIS A 262 -8.50 -16.80 14.29
N HIS A 263 -8.52 -17.29 13.04
CA HIS A 263 -7.31 -17.51 12.23
C HIS A 263 -6.59 -16.20 11.83
N ALA A 264 -7.33 -15.14 11.52
CA ALA A 264 -6.78 -13.84 11.14
C ALA A 264 -6.08 -13.13 12.32
N LEU A 265 -6.53 -13.43 13.54
CA LEU A 265 -6.08 -12.82 14.79
C LEU A 265 -4.80 -13.45 15.37
N ARG A 266 -4.17 -14.42 14.69
CA ARG A 266 -2.89 -15.03 15.11
C ARG A 266 -1.80 -13.99 15.40
N GLN A 267 -1.92 -12.79 14.84
CA GLN A 267 -0.99 -11.68 15.01
C GLN A 267 -1.06 -11.03 16.39
N LEU A 268 -2.23 -11.05 17.03
CA LEU A 268 -2.40 -10.64 18.42
C LEU A 268 -1.63 -11.56 19.37
N LYS A 269 -1.17 -12.74 18.94
CA LYS A 269 -0.30 -13.60 19.77
C LYS A 269 1.16 -13.12 19.78
N LYS A 270 1.57 -12.20 18.91
CA LYS A 270 2.95 -11.72 18.85
C LYS A 270 3.23 -10.77 20.01
N TRP A 271 4.25 -11.06 20.80
CA TRP A 271 4.65 -10.23 21.95
C TRP A 271 4.94 -8.76 21.58
N ILE A 272 5.56 -8.52 20.43
CA ILE A 272 5.90 -7.18 19.94
C ILE A 272 4.66 -6.28 19.80
N PHE A 273 3.50 -6.85 19.47
CA PHE A 273 2.24 -6.10 19.37
C PHE A 273 1.81 -5.56 20.74
N TRP A 274 1.83 -6.39 21.78
CA TRP A 274 1.47 -5.98 23.14
C TRP A 274 2.44 -4.97 23.72
N MET A 275 3.73 -5.09 23.42
CA MET A 275 4.71 -4.08 23.81
C MET A 275 4.38 -2.69 23.28
N GLN A 276 3.87 -2.57 22.04
CA GLN A 276 3.48 -1.27 21.49
C GLN A 276 2.31 -0.65 22.28
N LEU A 277 1.33 -1.46 22.68
CA LEU A 277 0.20 -0.99 23.50
C LEU A 277 0.67 -0.54 24.89
N VAL A 278 1.57 -1.29 25.52
CA VAL A 278 2.16 -0.92 26.81
C VAL A 278 2.94 0.38 26.72
N ILE A 279 3.75 0.57 25.67
CA ILE A 279 4.49 1.82 25.44
C ILE A 279 3.51 2.99 25.31
N ILE A 280 2.41 2.83 24.58
CA ILE A 280 1.40 3.90 24.44
C ILE A 280 0.76 4.24 25.77
N LEU A 281 0.47 3.24 26.61
CA LEU A 281 -0.06 3.49 27.95
C LEU A 281 0.93 4.26 28.82
N ILE A 282 2.22 3.91 28.75
CA ILE A 282 3.29 4.63 29.44
C ILE A 282 3.37 6.08 28.93
N LEU A 283 3.38 6.27 27.62
CA LEU A 283 3.44 7.61 27.03
C LEU A 283 2.21 8.44 27.41
N ALA A 284 1.01 7.87 27.39
CA ALA A 284 -0.20 8.53 27.85
C ALA A 284 -0.12 8.93 29.32
N PHE A 285 0.41 8.05 30.17
CA PHE A 285 0.57 8.32 31.60
C PHE A 285 1.55 9.48 31.88
N PHE A 286 2.66 9.58 31.15
CA PHE A 286 3.69 10.60 31.39
C PHE A 286 3.46 11.92 30.63
N PHE A 287 2.85 11.88 29.46
CA PHE A 287 2.78 13.02 28.53
C PHE A 287 1.36 13.52 28.26
N SER A 288 0.32 12.91 28.82
CA SER A 288 -1.05 13.44 28.69
C SER A 288 -1.24 14.66 29.59
N LYS A 289 -1.70 15.78 29.01
CA LYS A 289 -2.12 16.97 29.75
C LYS A 289 -3.51 16.72 30.33
N THR A 290 -3.59 16.62 31.65
CA THR A 290 -4.87 16.58 32.38
C THR A 290 -5.04 17.86 33.21
N VAL A 291 -6.29 18.28 33.36
CA VAL A 291 -6.66 19.54 34.04
C VAL A 291 -6.43 19.43 35.56
N GLU A 292 -6.51 18.22 36.11
CA GLU A 292 -6.37 17.94 37.53
C GLU A 292 -4.93 17.55 37.88
N THR A 293 -4.32 18.21 38.86
CA THR A 293 -3.00 17.85 39.38
C THR A 293 -3.13 16.83 40.50
N GLY A 294 -2.48 15.67 40.37
CA GLY A 294 -2.47 14.63 41.42
C GLY A 294 -2.79 13.23 40.91
N LEU A 295 -3.31 12.37 41.80
CA LEU A 295 -3.67 10.98 41.48
C LEU A 295 -4.89 10.90 40.54
N GLU A 296 -5.86 11.80 40.68
CA GLU A 296 -7.07 11.82 39.84
C GLU A 296 -6.75 12.14 38.37
N GLY A 297 -5.92 13.17 38.12
CA GLY A 297 -5.42 13.48 36.78
C GLY A 297 -4.64 12.32 36.14
N ARG A 298 -3.85 11.56 36.93
CA ARG A 298 -3.15 10.37 36.44
C ARG A 298 -4.09 9.23 36.07
N LEU A 299 -5.17 9.03 36.82
CA LEU A 299 -6.20 8.03 36.50
C LEU A 299 -6.97 8.41 35.23
N ILE A 300 -7.27 9.70 35.06
CA ILE A 300 -7.89 10.23 33.83
C ILE A 300 -6.96 10.02 32.63
N ALA A 301 -5.66 10.33 32.75
CA ALA A 301 -4.67 10.09 31.70
C ALA A 301 -4.60 8.60 31.30
N LEU A 302 -4.65 7.71 32.28
CA LEU A 302 -4.66 6.26 32.04
C LEU A 302 -5.95 5.82 31.32
N SER A 303 -7.10 6.42 31.68
CA SER A 303 -8.37 6.13 31.01
C SER A 303 -8.35 6.49 29.51
N TYR A 304 -7.76 7.64 29.14
CA TYR A 304 -7.53 8.01 27.74
C TYR A 304 -6.58 7.02 27.05
N GLY A 305 -5.51 6.61 27.76
CA GLY A 305 -4.61 5.55 27.31
C GLY A 305 -5.32 4.25 26.94
N VAL A 306 -6.25 3.80 27.79
CA VAL A 306 -7.06 2.59 27.56
C VAL A 306 -8.01 2.77 26.37
N ILE A 307 -8.67 3.93 26.23
CA ILE A 307 -9.54 4.23 25.08
C ILE A 307 -8.74 4.18 23.76
N MET A 308 -7.53 4.74 23.73
CA MET A 308 -6.63 4.64 22.57
C MET A 308 -6.28 3.18 22.23
N ILE A 309 -6.03 2.35 23.24
CA ILE A 309 -5.75 0.92 23.04
C ILE A 309 -6.98 0.19 22.47
N LEU A 310 -8.17 0.43 23.01
CA LEU A 310 -9.42 -0.14 22.50
C LEU A 310 -9.64 0.25 21.03
N ARG A 311 -9.40 1.51 20.69
CA ARG A 311 -9.49 2.03 19.32
C ARG A 311 -8.51 1.31 18.39
N ALA A 312 -7.25 1.20 18.79
CA ALA A 312 -6.23 0.50 18.02
C ALA A 312 -6.60 -0.98 17.81
N LEU A 313 -7.11 -1.65 18.84
CA LEU A 313 -7.58 -3.03 18.75
C LEU A 313 -8.78 -3.17 17.81
N VAL A 314 -9.77 -2.27 17.85
CA VAL A 314 -10.90 -2.26 16.91
C VAL A 314 -10.41 -2.12 15.46
N VAL A 315 -9.49 -1.18 15.18
CA VAL A 315 -8.94 -1.00 13.83
C VAL A 315 -8.14 -2.21 13.38
N VAL A 316 -7.24 -2.74 14.23
CA VAL A 316 -6.37 -3.87 13.87
C VAL A 316 -7.20 -5.13 13.60
N THR A 317 -8.15 -5.44 14.49
CA THR A 317 -9.03 -6.60 14.33
C THR A 317 -10.01 -6.42 13.17
N GLY A 318 -10.51 -5.22 12.95
CA GLY A 318 -11.40 -4.88 11.82
C GLY A 318 -10.68 -4.98 10.49
N PHE A 319 -9.46 -4.47 10.39
CA PHE A 319 -8.65 -4.58 9.16
C PHE A 319 -8.21 -6.02 8.91
N ALA A 320 -7.94 -6.81 9.95
CA ALA A 320 -7.67 -8.24 9.79
C ALA A 320 -8.90 -8.98 9.25
N ALA A 321 -10.09 -8.72 9.80
CA ALA A 321 -11.35 -9.29 9.32
C ALA A 321 -11.70 -8.86 7.88
N LEU A 322 -11.56 -7.56 7.57
CA LEU A 322 -11.74 -7.04 6.22
C LEU A 322 -10.75 -7.67 5.24
N SER A 323 -9.49 -7.80 5.63
CA SER A 323 -8.46 -8.41 4.79
C SER A 323 -8.76 -9.88 4.51
N THR A 324 -9.34 -10.63 5.46
CA THR A 324 -9.75 -12.02 5.21
C THR A 324 -10.94 -12.13 4.27
N GLU A 325 -11.94 -11.27 4.42
CA GLU A 325 -13.12 -11.26 3.53
C GLU A 325 -12.75 -10.79 2.11
N LEU A 326 -11.76 -9.89 1.99
CA LEU A 326 -11.23 -9.46 0.69
C LEU A 326 -10.37 -10.53 -0.01
N ARG A 327 -9.83 -11.52 0.71
CA ARG A 327 -8.78 -12.41 0.20
C ARG A 327 -9.24 -13.49 -0.78
N ALA A 328 -10.55 -13.79 -0.89
CA ALA A 328 -10.94 -15.06 -1.51
C ALA A 328 -12.09 -15.11 -2.54
N PRO A 329 -13.29 -14.47 -2.45
CA PRO A 329 -14.27 -14.63 -3.56
C PRO A 329 -15.04 -13.38 -4.03
N LEU A 330 -14.85 -12.21 -3.42
CA LEU A 330 -15.45 -10.96 -3.95
C LEU A 330 -14.92 -10.65 -5.36
N MET A 331 -13.69 -11.06 -5.67
CA MET A 331 -13.11 -11.00 -7.02
C MET A 331 -13.91 -11.79 -8.05
N GLN A 332 -14.40 -12.98 -7.71
CA GLN A 332 -15.05 -13.86 -8.67
C GLN A 332 -16.54 -13.54 -8.84
N ARG A 333 -17.26 -13.12 -7.79
CA ARG A 333 -18.72 -12.89 -7.87
C ARG A 333 -19.14 -11.44 -8.14
N LEU A 334 -18.45 -10.41 -7.61
CA LEU A 334 -18.79 -9.00 -7.92
C LEU A 334 -18.28 -8.57 -9.30
N PHE A 335 -17.16 -9.12 -9.77
CA PHE A 335 -16.55 -8.69 -11.04
C PHE A 335 -17.04 -9.44 -12.28
N PHE A 336 -17.72 -10.59 -12.13
CA PHE A 336 -18.34 -11.28 -13.27
C PHE A 336 -19.69 -10.67 -13.68
N ARG A 337 -20.38 -9.97 -12.76
CA ARG A 337 -21.72 -9.38 -12.99
C ARG A 337 -21.76 -7.87 -13.25
N SER A 338 -20.63 -7.15 -13.27
CA SER A 338 -20.62 -5.70 -13.53
C SER A 338 -19.38 -5.22 -14.33
N GLY A 339 -19.30 -3.92 -14.63
CA GLY A 339 -18.27 -3.26 -15.46
C GLY A 339 -16.80 -3.40 -15.02
N PHE A 340 -16.53 -4.18 -13.96
CA PHE A 340 -15.19 -4.49 -13.46
C PHE A 340 -14.56 -5.75 -14.06
N ARG A 341 -15.19 -6.41 -15.04
CA ARG A 341 -14.62 -7.55 -15.77
C ARG A 341 -13.19 -7.28 -16.28
N GLN A 342 -12.93 -6.07 -16.79
CA GLN A 342 -11.60 -5.69 -17.29
C GLN A 342 -10.53 -5.72 -16.20
N LEU A 343 -10.87 -5.31 -14.96
CA LEU A 343 -9.96 -5.35 -13.81
C LEU A 343 -9.62 -6.79 -13.45
N TYR A 344 -10.62 -7.67 -13.36
CA TYR A 344 -10.41 -9.09 -13.04
C TYR A 344 -9.49 -9.77 -14.06
N LEU A 345 -9.77 -9.60 -15.36
CA LEU A 345 -8.93 -10.16 -16.42
C LEU A 345 -7.51 -9.59 -16.35
N SER A 346 -7.35 -8.29 -16.10
CA SER A 346 -6.03 -7.67 -15.92
C SER A 346 -5.23 -8.22 -14.74
N VAL A 347 -5.89 -8.51 -13.62
CA VAL A 347 -5.23 -9.15 -12.46
C VAL A 347 -4.71 -10.54 -12.86
N ASN A 348 -5.52 -11.35 -13.54
CA ASN A 348 -5.10 -12.66 -14.03
C ASN A 348 -3.92 -12.56 -15.01
N HIS A 349 -3.98 -11.63 -15.96
CA HIS A 349 -2.88 -11.38 -16.90
C HIS A 349 -1.60 -10.94 -16.17
N ALA A 350 -1.72 -10.07 -15.16
CA ALA A 350 -0.59 -9.62 -14.36
C ALA A 350 0.06 -10.77 -13.56
N PHE A 351 -0.74 -11.70 -13.03
CA PHE A 351 -0.22 -12.94 -12.43
C PHE A 351 0.43 -13.86 -13.46
N GLY A 352 -0.14 -13.98 -14.66
CA GLY A 352 0.41 -14.82 -15.73
C GLY A 352 1.81 -14.40 -16.19
N ILE A 353 2.11 -13.10 -16.19
CA ILE A 353 3.46 -12.59 -16.53
C ILE A 353 4.39 -12.47 -15.33
N LEU A 354 3.88 -12.59 -14.10
CA LEU A 354 4.67 -12.37 -12.88
C LEU A 354 5.91 -13.28 -12.82
N PRO A 355 5.85 -14.59 -13.16
CA PRO A 355 7.04 -15.44 -13.20
C PRO A 355 8.10 -14.94 -14.18
N MET A 356 7.69 -14.51 -15.38
CA MET A 356 8.58 -13.98 -16.42
C MET A 356 9.23 -12.66 -15.98
N VAL A 357 8.47 -11.81 -15.29
CA VAL A 357 8.98 -10.59 -14.66
C VAL A 357 10.01 -10.95 -13.58
N ILE A 358 9.70 -11.89 -12.69
CA ILE A 358 10.59 -12.31 -11.60
C ILE A 358 11.86 -12.96 -12.13
N SER A 359 11.78 -13.80 -13.16
CA SER A 359 12.95 -14.44 -13.78
C SER A 359 13.85 -13.44 -14.50
N SER A 360 13.31 -12.30 -14.95
CA SER A 360 14.08 -11.22 -15.56
C SER A 360 14.76 -10.30 -14.54
N PHE A 361 14.38 -10.35 -13.26
CA PHE A 361 15.00 -9.54 -12.23
C PHE A 361 16.38 -10.07 -11.85
N THR A 362 17.33 -9.15 -11.69
CA THR A 362 18.57 -9.43 -10.96
C THR A 362 18.24 -9.84 -9.52
N THR A 363 19.00 -10.76 -8.91
CA THR A 363 18.81 -11.23 -7.53
C THR A 363 18.50 -10.07 -6.57
N ALA A 364 17.63 -10.27 -5.56
CA ALA A 364 17.21 -9.22 -4.62
C ALA A 364 18.36 -8.36 -4.06
N ARG A 365 19.52 -9.00 -3.78
CA ARG A 365 20.75 -8.32 -3.37
C ARG A 365 21.27 -7.35 -4.43
N GLN A 366 21.37 -7.77 -5.69
CA GLN A 366 21.81 -6.91 -6.78
C GLN A 366 20.81 -5.78 -7.07
N PHE A 367 19.51 -6.05 -6.93
CA PHE A 367 18.47 -5.02 -7.06
C PHE A 367 18.66 -3.88 -6.06
N ILE A 368 19.02 -4.19 -4.81
CA ILE A 368 19.27 -3.17 -3.78
C ILE A 368 20.61 -2.43 -4.00
N ILE A 369 21.65 -3.14 -4.44
CA ILE A 369 22.99 -2.54 -4.66
C ILE A 369 23.00 -1.66 -5.92
N HIS A 370 22.29 -2.07 -6.98
CA HIS A 370 22.27 -1.38 -8.26
C HIS A 370 20.84 -1.17 -8.79
N PRO A 371 19.97 -0.44 -8.04
CA PRO A 371 18.54 -0.32 -8.35
C PRO A 371 18.29 0.29 -9.72
N ALA A 372 19.08 1.31 -10.09
CA ALA A 372 18.94 1.97 -11.39
C ALA A 372 19.20 1.04 -12.58
N ARG A 373 20.21 0.15 -12.48
CA ARG A 373 20.53 -0.80 -13.55
C ARG A 373 19.45 -1.88 -13.66
N SER A 374 19.00 -2.41 -12.53
CA SER A 374 17.94 -3.42 -12.49
C SER A 374 16.62 -2.90 -13.04
N ILE A 375 16.24 -1.66 -12.69
CA ILE A 375 15.01 -1.04 -13.23
C ILE A 375 15.11 -0.84 -14.75
N VAL A 376 16.24 -0.35 -15.27
CA VAL A 376 16.44 -0.19 -16.73
C VAL A 376 16.35 -1.55 -17.43
N ALA A 377 16.99 -2.58 -16.89
CA ALA A 377 16.94 -3.94 -17.44
C ALA A 377 15.48 -4.46 -17.53
N SER A 378 14.70 -4.30 -16.46
CA SER A 378 13.30 -4.74 -16.47
C SER A 378 12.40 -3.90 -17.38
N LEU A 379 12.64 -2.59 -17.48
CA LEU A 379 11.86 -1.70 -18.36
C LEU A 379 12.07 -2.04 -19.85
N ARG A 380 13.22 -2.60 -20.25
CA ARG A 380 13.48 -3.02 -21.64
C ARG A 380 12.54 -4.11 -22.14
N TYR A 381 12.14 -5.03 -21.26
CA TYR A 381 11.26 -6.16 -21.59
C TYR A 381 9.76 -5.81 -21.61
N VAL A 382 9.38 -4.58 -21.30
CA VAL A 382 7.98 -4.18 -21.19
C VAL A 382 7.19 -4.40 -22.50
N ASN A 383 7.78 -4.11 -23.68
CA ASN A 383 7.10 -4.36 -24.95
C ASN A 383 6.96 -5.85 -25.26
N SER A 384 7.96 -6.68 -24.92
CA SER A 384 7.88 -8.12 -25.18
C SER A 384 6.79 -8.78 -24.32
N TRP A 385 6.67 -8.38 -23.06
CA TRP A 385 5.59 -8.84 -22.17
C TRP A 385 4.20 -8.42 -22.65
N HIS A 386 4.06 -7.21 -23.18
CA HIS A 386 2.79 -6.77 -23.76
C HIS A 386 2.43 -7.55 -25.01
N LEU A 387 3.38 -7.79 -25.93
CA LEU A 387 3.14 -8.61 -27.11
C LEU A 387 2.78 -10.05 -26.74
N HIS A 388 3.44 -10.62 -25.74
CA HIS A 388 3.11 -11.95 -25.21
C HIS A 388 1.68 -12.01 -24.66
N LEU A 389 1.27 -11.02 -23.86
CA LEU A 389 -0.11 -10.95 -23.36
C LEU A 389 -1.13 -10.77 -24.46
N VAL A 390 -0.85 -9.94 -25.47
CA VAL A 390 -1.77 -9.75 -26.61
C VAL A 390 -1.94 -11.07 -27.37
N ARG A 391 -0.86 -11.81 -27.62
CA ARG A 391 -0.92 -13.14 -28.26
C ARG A 391 -1.75 -14.14 -27.45
N LEU A 392 -1.49 -14.28 -26.15
CA LEU A 392 -2.26 -15.17 -25.27
C LEU A 392 -3.76 -14.84 -25.27
N ILE A 393 -4.11 -13.54 -25.27
CA ILE A 393 -5.51 -13.10 -25.33
C ILE A 393 -6.14 -13.46 -26.68
N ASP A 394 -5.41 -13.32 -27.79
CA ASP A 394 -5.91 -13.66 -29.12
C ASP A 394 -6.05 -15.18 -29.31
N ASP A 395 -5.17 -16.00 -28.71
CA ASP A 395 -5.25 -17.47 -28.71
C ASP A 395 -6.44 -18.00 -27.87
N ASP A 396 -6.70 -17.41 -26.70
CA ASP A 396 -7.88 -17.70 -25.85
C ASP A 396 -9.22 -17.28 -26.50
N LEU A 397 -9.18 -16.42 -27.53
CA LEU A 397 -10.36 -15.99 -28.28
C LEU A 397 -10.66 -16.88 -29.49
N THR A 398 -9.67 -17.64 -29.97
CA THR A 398 -9.77 -18.52 -31.15
C THR A 398 -9.99 -19.99 -30.77
N SER A 399 -9.83 -20.33 -29.49
CA SER A 399 -10.27 -21.58 -28.86
C SER A 399 -11.67 -21.46 -28.25
#